data_AF-A0A9Q7E9T1-F1
#
_entry.id   AF-A0A9Q7E9T1-F1
#
_cell.length_a   1.000
_cell.length_b   1.000
_cell.length_c   1.000
_cell.angle_alpha   90.00
_cell.angle_beta   90.00
_cell.angle_gamma   90.00
#
_symmetry.space_group_name_H-M   'P 1'
#
loop_
_entity.id
_entity.type
_entity.pdbx_description
1 polymer ?
#
loop_
_entity_poly.entity_id
_entity_poly.type
_entity_poly.pdbx_seq_one_letter_code
_entity_poly.pdbx_strand_id
1 'polypeptide(L)'
;MRNITIVSIIILVLFCYPSFAQIKGIDQYENHIEAARTFKIEQKYNEAIKEYELGISALDKHNTSTPFFEAAACALQIQKEDLAAHYIREGIRKGGAPLFYLNAYEGFTQAFKQTGLWKEIIKSYPQLRKEYFAFYVADMDLYLLLEQMIVEDQLIRTMSNTETVVNDEKLSAFFASEMLRIDDKNIQKLMKITKDHGWQHEAWILLWHQRGTYKEKNEVWEFFIPLIDKEIAEGTIEKSFWCIFEDSKALRENNHTLYGMLPGKVDNRVNERRKLVNLPPLSQQEIDQANKDEITFF
;
A
#
# COMPACT_ATOMS: atom_id res chain seq x y z
N MET A 1 31.66 42.92 56.09
CA MET A 1 31.59 43.84 54.94
C MET A 1 31.81 43.05 53.66
N ARG A 2 30.92 43.27 52.68
CA ARG A 2 30.98 42.88 51.26
C ARG A 2 30.77 41.40 50.88
N ASN A 3 29.52 41.14 50.50
CA ASN A 3 29.08 40.33 49.36
C ASN A 3 30.01 40.48 48.14
N ILE A 4 30.18 39.42 47.35
CA ILE A 4 30.00 39.42 45.89
C ILE A 4 29.71 37.99 45.42
N THR A 5 28.65 37.93 44.63
CA THR A 5 27.98 36.85 43.91
C THR A 5 28.84 36.20 42.83
N ILE A 6 28.88 34.87 42.76
CA ILE A 6 29.12 34.08 41.53
C ILE A 6 28.22 32.85 41.62
N VAL A 7 26.94 32.99 41.28
CA VAL A 7 26.34 32.53 40.01
C VAL A 7 26.77 31.10 39.65
N SER A 8 25.92 30.17 40.11
CA SER A 8 25.46 28.96 39.45
C SER A 8 26.22 28.48 38.20
N ILE A 9 27.06 27.45 38.37
CA ILE A 9 27.39 26.53 37.28
C ILE A 9 26.62 25.24 37.58
N ILE A 10 25.38 25.20 37.12
CA ILE A 10 24.65 23.95 36.94
C ILE A 10 25.30 23.28 35.74
N ILE A 11 26.08 22.23 36.00
CA ILE A 11 26.59 21.35 34.96
C ILE A 11 25.37 20.63 34.38
N LEU A 12 24.88 21.17 33.27
CA LEU A 12 23.95 20.52 32.36
C LEU A 12 24.72 19.34 31.75
N VAL A 13 24.72 18.19 32.42
CA VAL A 13 25.03 16.92 31.76
C VAL A 13 23.88 16.70 30.79
N LEU A 14 24.03 17.26 29.59
CA LEU A 14 23.34 16.83 28.39
C LEU A 14 23.56 15.33 28.32
N PHE A 15 22.54 14.57 28.71
CA PHE A 15 22.36 13.23 28.20
C PHE A 15 22.29 13.36 26.67
N CYS A 16 23.45 13.34 26.03
CA CYS A 16 23.59 12.72 24.72
C CYS A 16 23.25 11.24 24.93
N TYR A 17 21.96 10.94 25.10
CA TYR A 17 21.48 9.67 24.61
C TYR A 17 21.90 9.66 23.14
N PRO A 18 22.69 8.68 22.67
CA PRO A 18 22.60 8.40 21.25
C PRO A 18 21.11 8.23 21.01
N SER A 19 20.53 9.11 20.19
CA SER A 19 19.28 8.81 19.53
C SER A 19 19.59 7.54 18.76
N PHE A 20 19.40 6.39 19.41
CA PHE A 20 19.08 5.17 18.69
C PHE A 20 17.94 5.63 17.82
N ALA A 21 18.21 5.82 16.53
CA ALA A 21 17.21 6.14 15.55
C ALA A 21 16.11 5.14 15.82
N GLN A 22 14.99 5.64 16.35
CA GLN A 22 13.84 4.81 16.64
C GLN A 22 13.57 4.11 15.32
N ILE A 23 13.86 2.80 15.26
CA ILE A 23 13.61 2.04 14.04
C ILE A 23 12.14 2.28 13.77
N LYS A 24 11.87 2.91 12.64
CA LYS A 24 10.60 3.59 12.42
C LYS A 24 9.51 2.54 12.25
N GLY A 25 8.28 2.86 12.65
CA GLY A 25 7.17 1.90 12.66
C GLY A 25 7.02 1.15 11.34
N ILE A 26 7.24 1.81 10.20
CA ILE A 26 7.20 1.17 8.87
C ILE A 26 8.34 0.18 8.64
N ASP A 27 9.59 0.49 8.99
CA ASP A 27 10.69 -0.47 8.83
C ASP A 27 10.45 -1.73 9.67
N GLN A 28 9.97 -1.56 10.90
CA GLN A 28 9.60 -2.69 11.76
C GLN A 28 8.45 -3.49 11.17
N TYR A 29 7.40 -2.80 10.71
CA TYR A 29 6.27 -3.40 10.02
C TYR A 29 6.73 -4.21 8.80
N GLU A 30 7.47 -3.62 7.87
CA GLU A 30 7.94 -4.28 6.64
C GLU A 30 8.76 -5.53 6.94
N ASN A 31 9.72 -5.43 7.87
CA ASN A 31 10.58 -6.56 8.24
C ASN A 31 9.76 -7.73 8.81
N HIS A 32 8.80 -7.44 9.70
CA HIS A 32 7.94 -8.46 10.29
C HIS A 32 6.96 -9.04 9.27
N ILE A 33 6.39 -8.22 8.38
CA ILE A 33 5.52 -8.70 7.30
C ILE A 33 6.29 -9.59 6.33
N GLU A 34 7.53 -9.24 5.98
CA GLU A 34 8.40 -10.08 5.15
C GLU A 34 8.67 -11.42 5.83
N ALA A 35 9.12 -11.41 7.09
CA ALA A 35 9.37 -12.63 7.86
C ALA A 35 8.13 -13.52 7.96
N ALA A 36 6.95 -12.92 8.19
CA ALA A 36 5.68 -13.63 8.24
C ALA A 36 5.34 -14.33 6.91
N ARG A 37 5.58 -13.66 5.78
CA ARG A 37 5.38 -14.23 4.44
C ARG A 37 6.37 -15.35 4.15
N THR A 38 7.63 -15.22 4.56
CA THR A 38 8.61 -16.31 4.48
C THR A 38 8.14 -17.53 5.26
N PHE A 39 7.72 -17.36 6.53
CA PHE A 39 7.20 -18.47 7.32
C PHE A 39 5.92 -19.08 6.74
N LYS A 40 5.04 -18.27 6.15
CA LYS A 40 3.85 -18.76 5.46
C LYS A 40 4.20 -19.64 4.25
N ILE A 41 5.19 -19.24 3.44
CA ILE A 41 5.70 -20.05 2.31
C ILE A 41 6.31 -21.36 2.81
N GLU A 42 7.03 -21.31 3.93
CA GLU A 42 7.58 -22.49 4.61
C GLU A 42 6.52 -23.32 5.36
N GLN A 43 5.25 -22.94 5.30
CA GLN A 43 4.12 -23.57 6.01
C GLN A 43 4.25 -23.58 7.54
N LYS A 44 5.11 -22.71 8.08
CA LYS A 44 5.30 -22.47 9.52
C LYS A 44 4.27 -21.45 10.01
N TYR A 45 3.00 -21.85 10.00
CA TYR A 45 1.88 -20.93 10.17
C TYR A 45 1.80 -20.28 11.56
N ASN A 46 2.24 -20.94 12.63
CA ASN A 46 2.24 -20.32 13.96
C ASN A 46 3.27 -19.19 14.04
N GLU A 47 4.46 -19.41 13.48
CA GLU A 47 5.53 -18.42 13.36
C GLU A 47 5.10 -17.27 12.44
N ALA A 48 4.46 -17.58 11.31
CA ALA A 48 3.91 -16.58 10.42
C ALA A 48 2.89 -15.67 11.12
N ILE A 49 1.94 -16.24 11.88
CA ILE A 49 0.95 -15.47 12.65
C ILE A 49 1.64 -14.53 13.65
N LYS A 50 2.65 -15.03 14.39
CA LYS A 50 3.39 -14.23 15.35
C LYS A 50 4.10 -13.04 14.68
N GLU A 51 4.72 -13.26 13.53
CA GLU A 51 5.37 -12.17 12.80
C GLU A 51 4.34 -11.18 12.22
N TYR A 52 3.19 -11.64 11.72
CA TYR A 52 2.10 -10.73 11.33
C TYR A 52 1.61 -9.89 12.52
N GLU A 53 1.45 -10.48 13.71
CA GLU A 53 1.06 -9.77 14.94
C GLU A 53 2.06 -8.67 15.30
N LEU A 54 3.36 -8.97 15.23
CA LEU A 54 4.43 -8.01 15.49
C LEU A 54 4.42 -6.87 14.46
N GLY A 55 4.29 -7.21 13.17
CA GLY A 55 4.19 -6.22 12.10
C GLY A 55 2.97 -5.32 12.28
N ILE A 56 1.78 -5.90 12.45
CA ILE A 56 0.55 -5.16 12.72
C ILE A 56 0.70 -4.25 13.94
N SER A 57 1.35 -4.71 15.01
CA SER A 57 1.52 -3.91 16.23
C SER A 57 2.54 -2.77 16.08
N ALA A 58 3.36 -2.76 15.02
CA ALA A 58 4.34 -1.71 14.78
C ALA A 58 3.74 -0.41 14.23
N LEU A 59 2.47 -0.43 13.79
CA LEU A 59 1.78 0.74 13.28
C LEU A 59 0.54 1.07 14.11
N ASP A 60 0.39 2.35 14.46
CA ASP A 60 -0.84 2.85 15.11
C ASP A 60 -2.02 2.94 14.12
N LYS A 61 -1.71 3.10 12.84
CA LYS A 61 -2.69 3.21 11.74
C LYS A 61 -2.28 2.30 10.59
N HIS A 62 -3.27 1.63 10.00
CA HIS A 62 -3.07 0.74 8.88
C HIS A 62 -3.78 1.28 7.65
N ASN A 63 -3.02 1.42 6.56
CA ASN A 63 -3.56 1.84 5.27
C ASN A 63 -3.98 0.62 4.42
N THR A 64 -3.89 -0.59 4.98
CA THR A 64 -4.26 -1.84 4.32
C THR A 64 -4.78 -2.90 5.28
N SER A 65 -5.69 -3.72 4.78
CA SER A 65 -6.22 -4.90 5.48
C SER A 65 -5.44 -6.19 5.19
N THR A 66 -4.52 -6.17 4.23
CA THR A 66 -3.87 -7.38 3.72
C THR A 66 -3.13 -8.18 4.80
N PRO A 67 -2.30 -7.59 5.68
CA PRO A 67 -1.62 -8.35 6.74
C PRO A 67 -2.58 -9.08 7.69
N PHE A 68 -3.70 -8.44 8.03
CA PHE A 68 -4.74 -9.06 8.85
C PHE A 68 -5.34 -10.27 8.14
N PHE A 69 -5.65 -10.14 6.86
CA PHE A 69 -6.21 -11.24 6.08
C PHE A 69 -5.19 -12.36 5.84
N GLU A 70 -3.91 -12.03 5.69
CA GLU A 70 -2.82 -13.01 5.61
C GLU A 70 -2.65 -13.79 6.91
N ALA A 71 -2.72 -13.11 8.07
CA ALA A 71 -2.73 -13.75 9.39
C ALA A 71 -3.96 -14.65 9.57
N ALA A 72 -5.14 -14.17 9.16
CA ALA A 72 -6.37 -14.95 9.18
C ALA A 72 -6.26 -16.22 8.33
N ALA A 73 -5.70 -16.11 7.12
CA ALA A 73 -5.49 -17.26 6.24
C ALA A 73 -4.53 -18.29 6.90
N CYS A 74 -3.47 -17.84 7.56
CA CYS A 74 -2.58 -18.73 8.31
C CYS A 74 -3.31 -19.41 9.49
N ALA A 75 -4.17 -18.69 10.20
CA ALA A 75 -4.97 -19.25 11.30
C ALA A 75 -5.94 -20.34 10.82
N LEU A 76 -6.52 -20.19 9.63
CA LEU A 76 -7.35 -21.23 8.99
C LEU A 76 -6.55 -22.49 8.68
N GLN A 77 -5.28 -22.37 8.23
CA GLN A 77 -4.43 -23.53 7.93
C GLN A 77 -4.15 -24.41 9.17
N ILE A 78 -4.15 -23.80 10.35
CA ILE A 78 -3.98 -24.51 11.64
C ILE A 78 -5.30 -24.73 12.39
N GLN A 79 -6.44 -24.63 11.68
CA GLN A 79 -7.78 -24.90 12.20
C GLN A 79 -8.18 -24.05 13.43
N LYS A 80 -7.61 -22.84 13.55
CA LYS A 80 -7.97 -21.86 14.59
C LYS A 80 -8.97 -20.85 14.04
N GLU A 81 -10.22 -21.29 13.81
CA GLU A 81 -11.25 -20.48 13.15
C GLU A 81 -11.59 -19.19 13.91
N ASP A 82 -11.68 -19.22 15.23
CA ASP A 82 -11.95 -18.01 16.04
C ASP A 82 -10.85 -16.96 15.90
N LEU A 83 -9.59 -17.40 15.80
CA LEU A 83 -8.45 -16.52 15.58
C LEU A 83 -8.48 -15.93 14.16
N ALA A 84 -8.87 -16.73 13.16
CA ALA A 84 -9.08 -16.23 11.81
C ALA A 84 -10.19 -15.16 11.78
N ALA A 85 -11.32 -15.41 12.45
CA ALA A 85 -12.41 -14.45 12.54
C ALA A 85 -12.00 -13.15 13.25
N HIS A 86 -11.19 -13.24 14.32
CA HIS A 86 -10.61 -12.07 14.97
C HIS A 86 -9.84 -11.21 13.97
N TYR A 87 -8.90 -11.83 13.23
CA TYR A 87 -8.11 -11.10 12.24
C TYR A 87 -8.92 -10.52 11.09
N ILE A 88 -9.93 -11.23 10.59
CA ILE A 88 -10.81 -10.69 9.55
C ILE A 88 -11.55 -9.45 10.06
N ARG A 89 -12.10 -9.51 11.29
CA ARG A 89 -12.81 -8.37 11.89
C ARG A 89 -11.88 -7.18 12.10
N GLU A 90 -10.66 -7.41 12.59
CA GLU A 90 -9.65 -6.36 12.74
C GLU A 90 -9.21 -5.77 11.40
N GLY A 91 -9.07 -6.58 10.34
CA GLY A 91 -8.80 -6.08 9.00
C GLY A 91 -9.89 -5.13 8.49
N ILE A 92 -11.16 -5.44 8.75
CA ILE A 92 -12.28 -4.55 8.40
C ILE A 92 -12.27 -3.28 9.25
N ARG A 93 -12.07 -3.42 10.57
CA ARG A 93 -12.19 -2.33 11.56
C ARG A 93 -11.01 -1.37 11.54
N LYS A 94 -9.79 -1.88 11.41
CA LYS A 94 -8.54 -1.11 11.46
C LYS A 94 -7.98 -0.83 10.07
N GLY A 95 -7.96 -1.86 9.22
CA GLY A 95 -7.39 -1.77 7.87
C GLY A 95 -8.37 -1.29 6.80
N GLY A 96 -9.63 -1.05 7.16
CA GLY A 96 -10.63 -0.43 6.27
C GLY A 96 -11.09 -1.31 5.11
N ALA A 97 -11.02 -2.65 5.22
CA ALA A 97 -11.32 -3.56 4.12
C ALA A 97 -12.70 -3.31 3.50
N PRO A 98 -12.80 -2.99 2.20
CA PRO A 98 -14.09 -2.93 1.52
C PRO A 98 -14.65 -4.34 1.29
N LEU A 99 -15.98 -4.44 1.24
CA LEU A 99 -16.69 -5.72 1.14
C LEU A 99 -16.27 -6.52 -0.09
N PHE A 100 -16.03 -5.83 -1.22
CA PHE A 100 -15.56 -6.50 -2.45
C PHE A 100 -14.19 -7.15 -2.23
N TYR A 101 -13.25 -6.47 -1.56
CA TYR A 101 -11.92 -7.01 -1.28
C TYR A 101 -12.00 -8.20 -0.31
N LEU A 102 -12.78 -8.07 0.76
CA LEU A 102 -13.06 -9.17 1.69
C LEU A 102 -13.60 -10.42 0.97
N ASN A 103 -14.53 -10.22 0.04
CA ASN A 103 -15.15 -11.31 -0.72
C ASN A 103 -14.22 -11.91 -1.78
N ALA A 104 -13.34 -11.10 -2.38
CA ALA A 104 -12.41 -11.52 -3.41
C ALA A 104 -11.11 -12.12 -2.86
N TYR A 105 -10.79 -11.89 -1.58
CA TYR A 105 -9.54 -12.36 -0.98
C TYR A 105 -9.40 -13.89 -1.09
N GLU A 106 -8.36 -14.34 -1.81
CA GLU A 106 -8.15 -15.74 -2.18
C GLU A 106 -7.81 -16.64 -0.99
N GLY A 107 -7.22 -16.07 0.07
CA GLY A 107 -6.94 -16.80 1.30
C GLY A 107 -8.19 -17.28 2.04
N PHE A 108 -9.38 -16.81 1.66
CA PHE A 108 -10.67 -17.27 2.20
C PHE A 108 -11.38 -18.17 1.19
N THR A 109 -11.29 -19.48 1.43
CA THR A 109 -11.86 -20.51 0.56
C THR A 109 -13.39 -20.39 0.47
N GLN A 110 -13.97 -20.88 -0.63
CA GLN A 110 -15.43 -20.93 -0.77
C GLN A 110 -16.09 -21.76 0.33
N ALA A 111 -15.44 -22.85 0.77
CA ALA A 111 -15.93 -23.65 1.89
C ALA A 111 -16.02 -22.84 3.19
N PHE A 112 -14.97 -22.08 3.54
CA PHE A 112 -14.98 -21.21 4.70
C PHE A 112 -16.08 -20.13 4.60
N LYS A 113 -16.31 -19.57 3.41
CA LYS A 113 -17.35 -18.57 3.15
C LYS A 113 -18.78 -19.09 3.34
N GLN A 114 -19.00 -20.40 3.43
CA GLN A 114 -20.32 -20.98 3.72
C GLN A 114 -20.58 -21.23 5.22
N THR A 115 -19.56 -21.08 6.07
CA THR A 115 -19.64 -21.35 7.51
C THR A 115 -20.58 -20.37 8.24
N GLY A 116 -21.06 -20.78 9.41
CA GLY A 116 -21.79 -19.88 10.32
C GLY A 116 -20.93 -18.68 10.74
N LEU A 117 -19.65 -18.92 11.00
CA LEU A 117 -18.68 -17.90 11.41
C LEU A 117 -18.52 -16.80 10.34
N TRP A 118 -18.40 -17.18 9.06
CA TRP A 118 -18.37 -16.20 7.98
C TRP A 118 -19.64 -15.35 7.92
N LYS A 119 -20.82 -15.98 8.03
CA LYS A 119 -22.11 -15.26 8.05
C LYS A 119 -22.18 -14.26 9.20
N GLU A 120 -21.63 -14.57 10.36
CA GLU A 120 -21.54 -13.64 11.49
C GLU A 120 -20.59 -12.47 11.23
N ILE A 121 -19.45 -12.71 10.59
CA ILE A 121 -18.53 -11.64 10.17
C ILE A 121 -19.25 -10.70 9.20
N ILE A 122 -19.89 -11.23 8.16
CA ILE A 122 -20.63 -10.43 7.17
C ILE A 122 -21.77 -9.66 7.84
N LYS A 123 -22.52 -10.27 8.76
CA LYS A 123 -23.58 -9.59 9.52
C LYS A 123 -23.04 -8.39 10.31
N SER A 124 -21.82 -8.49 10.85
CA SER A 124 -21.18 -7.41 11.61
C SER A 124 -20.46 -6.37 10.77
N TYR A 125 -20.27 -6.60 9.47
CA TYR A 125 -19.49 -5.75 8.57
C TYR A 125 -19.90 -4.26 8.62
N PRO A 126 -21.19 -3.88 8.58
CA PRO A 126 -21.58 -2.46 8.64
C PRO A 126 -21.09 -1.74 9.89
N GLN A 127 -21.12 -2.43 11.04
CA GLN A 127 -20.67 -1.87 12.32
C GLN A 127 -19.14 -1.74 12.36
N LEU A 128 -18.41 -2.75 11.87
CA LEU A 128 -16.94 -2.69 11.80
C LEU A 128 -16.47 -1.56 10.87
N ARG A 129 -17.16 -1.34 9.74
CA ARG A 129 -16.87 -0.20 8.85
C ARG A 129 -17.17 1.14 9.49
N LYS A 130 -18.24 1.25 10.27
CA LYS A 130 -18.53 2.46 11.04
C LYS A 130 -17.40 2.76 12.02
N GLU A 131 -16.86 1.74 12.69
CA GLU A 131 -15.73 1.89 13.60
C GLU A 131 -14.44 2.31 12.87
N TYR A 132 -14.19 1.77 11.68
CA TYR A 132 -13.09 2.24 10.83
C TYR A 132 -13.15 3.75 10.59
N PHE A 133 -14.29 4.23 10.08
CA PHE A 133 -14.47 5.65 9.79
C PHE A 133 -14.46 6.53 11.04
N ALA A 134 -14.93 6.02 12.18
CA ALA A 134 -14.98 6.78 13.43
C ALA A 134 -13.62 6.92 14.13
N PHE A 135 -12.74 5.92 14.01
CA PHE A 135 -11.51 5.84 14.81
C PHE A 135 -10.21 5.91 14.00
N TYR A 136 -10.21 5.49 12.75
CA TYR A 136 -8.99 5.36 11.95
C TYR A 136 -8.90 6.37 10.79
N VAL A 137 -10.03 6.95 10.38
CA VAL A 137 -10.03 8.08 9.45
C VAL A 137 -9.94 9.38 10.23
N ALA A 138 -8.80 10.08 10.09
CA ALA A 138 -8.51 11.28 10.86
C ALA A 138 -9.27 12.52 10.37
N ASP A 139 -9.42 12.65 9.06
CA ASP A 139 -10.09 13.77 8.41
C ASP A 139 -11.10 13.22 7.40
N MET A 140 -12.38 13.30 7.75
CA MET A 140 -13.46 12.76 6.93
C MET A 140 -13.70 13.58 5.66
N ASP A 141 -13.52 14.89 5.73
CA ASP A 141 -13.74 15.77 4.58
C ASP A 141 -12.63 15.53 3.54
N LEU A 142 -11.38 15.41 3.99
CA LEU A 142 -10.26 15.03 3.14
C LEU A 142 -10.44 13.62 2.55
N TYR A 143 -10.85 12.64 3.36
CA TYR A 143 -11.13 11.28 2.90
C TYR A 143 -12.18 11.28 1.78
N LEU A 144 -13.32 11.94 2.00
CA LEU A 144 -14.40 12.01 1.00
C LEU A 144 -13.96 12.75 -0.27
N LEU A 145 -13.10 13.78 -0.12
CA LEU A 145 -12.55 14.52 -1.25
C LEU A 145 -11.66 13.63 -2.13
N LEU A 146 -10.78 12.83 -1.53
CA LEU A 146 -9.90 11.89 -2.22
C LEU A 146 -10.71 10.76 -2.87
N GLU A 147 -11.66 10.18 -2.12
CA GLU A 147 -12.55 9.13 -2.62
C GLU A 147 -13.31 9.62 -3.86
N GLN A 148 -13.85 10.84 -3.83
CA GLN A 148 -14.52 11.43 -4.99
C GLN A 148 -13.56 11.54 -6.20
N MET A 149 -12.34 12.03 -5.98
CA MET A 149 -11.34 12.17 -7.07
C MET A 149 -10.99 10.81 -7.69
N ILE A 150 -10.82 9.78 -6.86
CA ILE A 150 -10.53 8.41 -7.28
C ILE A 150 -11.73 7.81 -8.02
N VAL A 151 -12.94 7.96 -7.51
CA VAL A 151 -14.16 7.45 -8.16
C VAL A 151 -14.39 8.13 -9.51
N GLU A 152 -14.23 9.45 -9.62
CA GLU A 152 -14.33 10.18 -10.88
C GLU A 152 -13.31 9.66 -11.92
N ASP A 153 -12.07 9.44 -11.51
CA ASP A 153 -11.01 8.89 -12.37
C ASP A 153 -11.25 7.42 -12.78
N GLN A 154 -11.67 6.56 -11.85
CA GLN A 154 -11.93 5.16 -12.15
C GLN A 154 -13.20 4.97 -12.99
N LEU A 155 -14.19 5.84 -12.83
CA LEU A 155 -15.41 5.80 -13.62
C LEU A 155 -15.13 6.05 -15.10
N ILE A 156 -14.36 7.09 -15.45
CA ILE A 156 -14.06 7.40 -16.86
C ILE A 156 -13.30 6.25 -17.53
N ARG A 157 -12.38 5.60 -16.82
CA ARG A 157 -11.59 4.45 -17.29
C ARG A 157 -12.45 3.19 -17.44
N THR A 158 -13.37 2.96 -16.51
CA THR A 158 -14.30 1.83 -16.59
C THR A 158 -15.22 1.98 -17.80
N MET A 159 -15.73 3.20 -18.03
CA MET A 159 -16.58 3.50 -19.18
C MET A 159 -15.80 3.41 -20.50
N SER A 160 -14.55 3.85 -20.54
CA SER A 160 -13.70 3.80 -21.74
C SER A 160 -13.43 2.38 -22.22
N ASN A 161 -13.46 1.40 -21.31
CA ASN A 161 -13.15 0.01 -21.59
C ASN A 161 -14.37 -0.84 -21.96
N THR A 162 -15.55 -0.23 -22.11
CA THR A 162 -16.75 -0.94 -22.57
C THR A 162 -16.62 -1.31 -24.04
N GLU A 163 -17.16 -2.47 -24.43
CA GLU A 163 -17.11 -2.96 -25.83
C GLU A 163 -17.67 -1.94 -26.83
N THR A 164 -18.74 -1.24 -26.44
CA THR A 164 -19.34 -0.16 -27.25
C THR A 164 -18.35 0.98 -27.52
N VAL A 165 -17.58 1.40 -26.51
CA VAL A 165 -16.63 2.50 -26.65
C VAL A 165 -15.39 2.06 -27.42
N VAL A 166 -14.86 0.87 -27.14
CA VAL A 166 -13.66 0.34 -27.81
C VAL A 166 -13.88 0.18 -29.31
N ASN A 167 -15.09 -0.20 -29.73
CA ASN A 167 -15.43 -0.42 -31.14
C ASN A 167 -15.88 0.85 -31.88
N ASP A 168 -15.98 2.00 -31.21
CA ASP A 168 -16.34 3.29 -31.82
C ASP A 168 -15.17 4.27 -31.66
N GLU A 169 -14.50 4.58 -32.77
CA GLU A 169 -13.33 5.46 -32.80
C GLU A 169 -13.59 6.85 -32.19
N LYS A 170 -14.80 7.40 -32.40
CA LYS A 170 -15.14 8.74 -31.86
C LYS A 170 -15.35 8.69 -30.37
N LEU A 171 -16.03 7.67 -29.87
CA LEU A 171 -16.19 7.47 -28.42
C LEU A 171 -14.85 7.19 -27.76
N SER A 172 -14.03 6.32 -28.35
CA SER A 172 -12.68 6.03 -27.86
C SER A 172 -11.82 7.29 -27.75
N ALA A 173 -11.80 8.13 -28.80
CA ALA A 173 -11.08 9.40 -28.78
C ALA A 173 -11.64 10.38 -27.73
N PHE A 174 -12.97 10.44 -27.55
CA PHE A 174 -13.61 11.24 -26.52
C PHE A 174 -13.17 10.81 -25.11
N PHE A 175 -13.27 9.51 -24.79
CA PHE A 175 -12.87 8.99 -23.49
C PHE A 175 -11.37 9.15 -23.23
N ALA A 176 -10.52 8.99 -24.25
CA ALA A 176 -9.08 9.28 -24.13
C ALA A 176 -8.83 10.75 -23.75
N SER A 177 -9.53 11.69 -24.38
CA SER A 177 -9.41 13.12 -24.05
C SER A 177 -9.92 13.45 -22.64
N GLU A 178 -11.02 12.81 -22.21
CA GLU A 178 -11.57 13.00 -20.88
C GLU A 178 -10.70 12.40 -19.77
N MET A 179 -10.06 11.25 -20.02
CA MET A 179 -9.06 10.70 -19.10
C MET A 179 -7.91 11.68 -18.88
N LEU A 180 -7.32 12.23 -19.95
CA LEU A 180 -6.25 13.22 -19.84
C LEU A 180 -6.69 14.48 -19.08
N ARG A 181 -7.91 14.96 -19.34
CA ARG A 181 -8.48 16.13 -18.65
C ARG A 181 -8.67 15.85 -17.15
N ILE A 182 -9.13 14.66 -16.80
CA ILE A 182 -9.33 14.24 -15.40
C ILE A 182 -7.98 14.05 -14.70
N ASP A 183 -7.01 13.44 -15.37
CA ASP A 183 -5.64 13.24 -14.87
C ASP A 183 -4.97 14.59 -14.52
N ASP A 184 -5.05 15.57 -15.41
CA ASP A 184 -4.52 16.92 -15.18
C ASP A 184 -5.24 17.64 -14.01
N LYS A 185 -6.58 17.63 -14.01
CA LYS A 185 -7.38 18.20 -12.91
C LYS A 185 -7.03 17.55 -11.56
N ASN A 186 -6.92 16.23 -11.53
CA ASN A 186 -6.70 15.48 -10.30
C ASN A 186 -5.27 15.67 -9.78
N ILE A 187 -4.25 15.68 -10.64
CA ILE A 187 -2.87 15.85 -10.18
C ILE A 187 -2.63 17.26 -9.61
N GLN A 188 -3.18 18.29 -10.24
CA GLN A 188 -3.10 19.67 -9.73
C GLN A 188 -3.76 19.80 -8.36
N LYS A 189 -4.94 19.18 -8.20
CA LYS A 189 -5.64 19.16 -6.91
C LYS A 189 -4.89 18.32 -5.86
N LEU A 190 -4.30 17.19 -6.25
CA LEU A 190 -3.52 16.35 -5.35
C LEU A 190 -2.26 17.06 -4.87
N MET A 191 -1.56 17.81 -5.74
CA MET A 191 -0.42 18.64 -5.33
C MET A 191 -0.82 19.67 -4.28
N LYS A 192 -1.99 20.31 -4.41
CA LYS A 192 -2.51 21.23 -3.40
C LYS A 192 -2.81 20.51 -2.08
N ILE A 193 -3.54 19.40 -2.13
CA ILE A 193 -3.84 18.57 -0.95
C ILE A 193 -2.54 18.14 -0.26
N THR A 194 -1.55 17.71 -1.02
CA THR A 194 -0.27 17.24 -0.49
C THR A 194 0.52 18.36 0.19
N LYS A 195 0.44 19.61 -0.32
CA LYS A 195 1.04 20.78 0.35
C LYS A 195 0.37 21.06 1.70
N ASP A 196 -0.95 20.92 1.77
CA ASP A 196 -1.74 21.29 2.95
C ASP A 196 -1.78 20.18 4.01
N HIS A 197 -1.75 18.91 3.60
CA HIS A 197 -2.00 17.74 4.46
C HIS A 197 -0.90 16.66 4.43
N GLY A 198 0.15 16.83 3.63
CA GLY A 198 1.15 15.78 3.39
C GLY A 198 0.65 14.68 2.45
N TRP A 199 1.50 13.68 2.19
CA TRP A 199 1.14 12.56 1.31
C TRP A 199 -0.03 11.74 1.88
N GLN A 200 -0.97 11.37 1.00
CA GLN A 200 -2.14 10.54 1.34
C GLN A 200 -2.03 9.22 0.58
N HIS A 201 -1.91 8.11 1.31
CA HIS A 201 -1.61 6.80 0.71
C HIS A 201 -2.69 6.37 -0.31
N GLU A 202 -3.95 6.65 -0.03
CA GLU A 202 -5.10 6.35 -0.89
C GLU A 202 -5.01 7.04 -2.26
N ALA A 203 -4.29 8.17 -2.34
CA ALA A 203 -4.15 8.95 -3.57
C ALA A 203 -3.11 8.39 -4.56
N TRP A 204 -2.42 7.28 -4.21
CA TRP A 204 -1.35 6.70 -5.04
C TRP A 204 -1.79 6.47 -6.50
N ILE A 205 -3.04 6.06 -6.71
CA ILE A 205 -3.58 5.76 -8.04
C ILE A 205 -3.67 7.00 -8.93
N LEU A 206 -3.91 8.17 -8.33
CA LEU A 206 -3.97 9.44 -9.07
C LEU A 206 -2.56 9.85 -9.55
N LEU A 207 -1.54 9.60 -8.73
CA LEU A 207 -0.14 9.79 -9.13
C LEU A 207 0.29 8.72 -10.16
N TRP A 208 -0.18 7.48 -10.00
CA TRP A 208 0.08 6.38 -10.94
C TRP A 208 -0.34 6.70 -12.37
N HIS A 209 -1.42 7.45 -12.57
CA HIS A 209 -1.84 7.83 -13.92
C HIS A 209 -0.90 8.82 -14.61
N GLN A 210 0.03 9.43 -13.87
CA GLN A 210 1.09 10.27 -14.43
C GLN A 210 2.32 9.47 -14.89
N ARG A 211 2.40 8.15 -14.60
CA ARG A 211 3.58 7.28 -14.81
C ARG A 211 4.21 7.34 -16.21
N GLY A 212 3.48 7.79 -17.22
CA GLY A 212 3.96 7.94 -18.60
C GLY A 212 5.24 8.75 -18.68
N THR A 213 5.34 9.81 -17.87
CA THR A 213 6.47 10.75 -17.86
C THR A 213 7.40 10.57 -16.65
N TYR A 214 7.34 9.43 -15.95
CA TYR A 214 8.09 9.21 -14.71
C TYR A 214 9.60 9.49 -14.82
N LYS A 215 10.11 10.33 -13.91
CA LYS A 215 11.48 10.89 -13.88
C LYS A 215 11.84 11.83 -15.05
N GLU A 216 10.87 12.24 -15.87
CA GLU A 216 11.07 13.36 -16.79
C GLU A 216 11.00 14.70 -16.04
N LYS A 217 11.60 15.72 -16.63
CA LYS A 217 11.59 17.07 -16.07
C LYS A 217 10.24 17.75 -16.32
N ASN A 218 9.34 17.65 -15.34
CA ASN A 218 8.05 18.35 -15.34
C ASN A 218 7.59 18.64 -13.89
N GLU A 219 6.57 19.49 -13.77
CA GLU A 219 6.06 19.97 -12.48
C GLU A 219 5.63 18.85 -11.53
N VAL A 220 5.02 17.78 -12.04
CA VAL A 220 4.53 16.66 -11.23
C VAL A 220 5.67 15.95 -10.52
N TRP A 221 6.70 15.54 -11.26
CA TRP A 221 7.82 14.77 -10.69
C TRP A 221 8.80 15.62 -9.90
N GLU A 222 9.01 16.88 -10.32
CA GLU A 222 9.78 17.85 -9.53
C GLU A 222 9.10 18.14 -8.17
N PHE A 223 7.77 18.00 -8.08
CA PHE A 223 7.03 18.11 -6.83
C PHE A 223 7.03 16.82 -6.00
N PHE A 224 6.59 15.68 -6.56
CA PHE A 224 6.38 14.46 -5.77
C PHE A 224 7.65 13.70 -5.44
N ILE A 225 8.67 13.66 -6.32
CA ILE A 225 9.87 12.85 -6.06
C ILE A 225 10.58 13.30 -4.77
N PRO A 226 10.95 14.59 -4.60
CA PRO A 226 11.64 15.01 -3.39
C PRO A 226 10.81 14.82 -2.11
N LEU A 227 9.49 14.98 -2.22
CA LEU A 227 8.58 14.83 -1.09
C LEU A 227 8.51 13.37 -0.64
N ILE A 228 8.21 12.45 -1.56
CA ILE A 228 8.09 11.03 -1.25
C ILE A 228 9.44 10.43 -0.85
N ASP A 229 10.54 10.82 -1.50
CA ASP A 229 11.89 10.36 -1.11
C ASP A 229 12.22 10.77 0.33
N LYS A 230 11.80 11.99 0.72
CA LYS A 230 11.91 12.43 2.11
C LYS A 230 11.05 11.58 3.03
N GLU A 231 9.79 11.30 2.69
CA GLU A 231 8.88 10.45 3.50
C GLU A 231 9.39 9.00 3.61
N ILE A 232 10.02 8.45 2.55
CA ILE A 232 10.67 7.13 2.58
C ILE A 232 11.88 7.16 3.54
N ALA A 233 12.76 8.16 3.42
CA ALA A 233 13.86 8.33 4.37
C ALA A 233 13.34 8.60 5.79
N GLU A 234 12.19 9.24 5.89
CA GLU A 234 11.46 9.50 7.12
C GLU A 234 10.71 8.27 7.65
N GLY A 235 10.66 7.15 6.93
CA GLY A 235 9.99 5.91 7.33
C GLY A 235 8.49 6.06 7.54
N THR A 236 7.88 7.00 6.82
CA THR A 236 6.43 7.28 6.79
C THR A 236 5.79 6.78 5.48
N ILE A 237 6.61 6.40 4.50
CA ILE A 237 6.22 5.67 3.27
C ILE A 237 7.15 4.46 3.08
N GLU A 238 6.61 3.40 2.49
CA GLU A 238 7.32 2.16 2.17
C GLU A 238 8.48 2.38 1.17
N LYS A 239 9.60 1.68 1.35
CA LYS A 239 10.74 1.77 0.42
C LYS A 239 10.38 1.32 -0.99
N SER A 240 9.38 0.45 -1.11
CA SER A 240 8.90 -0.09 -2.38
C SER A 240 7.97 0.85 -3.14
N PHE A 241 7.64 2.03 -2.62
CA PHE A 241 6.65 2.94 -3.24
C PHE A 241 6.92 3.18 -4.74
N TRP A 242 8.17 3.42 -5.10
CA TRP A 242 8.57 3.72 -6.48
C TRP A 242 8.66 2.50 -7.40
N CYS A 243 8.66 1.27 -6.87
CA CYS A 243 8.94 0.07 -7.65
C CYS A 243 7.97 -0.12 -8.82
N ILE A 244 6.67 0.17 -8.63
CA ILE A 244 5.68 0.03 -9.70
C ILE A 244 5.90 1.05 -10.85
N PHE A 245 6.36 2.27 -10.53
CA PHE A 245 6.69 3.30 -11.52
C PHE A 245 7.96 2.94 -12.28
N GLU A 246 8.96 2.40 -11.58
CA GLU A 246 10.19 1.89 -12.18
C GLU A 246 9.93 0.71 -13.11
N ASP A 247 9.05 -0.22 -12.71
CA ASP A 247 8.61 -1.33 -13.56
C ASP A 247 7.84 -0.84 -14.79
N SER A 248 6.94 0.13 -14.63
CA SER A 248 6.20 0.71 -15.75
C SER A 248 7.13 1.32 -16.79
N LYS A 249 8.17 2.05 -16.34
CA LYS A 249 9.18 2.63 -17.22
C LYS A 249 10.04 1.55 -17.87
N ALA A 250 10.53 0.59 -17.09
CA ALA A 250 11.36 -0.51 -17.59
C ALA A 250 10.63 -1.40 -18.61
N LEU A 251 9.32 -1.63 -18.43
CA LEU A 251 8.51 -2.35 -19.42
C LEU A 251 8.45 -1.61 -20.76
N ARG A 252 8.28 -0.27 -20.74
CA ARG A 252 8.26 0.54 -21.97
C ARG A 252 9.63 0.61 -22.66
N GLU A 253 10.71 0.63 -21.90
CA GLU A 253 12.07 0.82 -22.43
C GLU A 253 12.78 -0.49 -22.77
N ASN A 254 12.61 -1.52 -21.94
CA ASN A 254 13.42 -2.74 -21.94
C ASN A 254 12.59 -4.03 -21.99
N ASN A 255 11.26 -3.92 -22.05
CA ASN A 255 10.34 -5.06 -22.17
C ASN A 255 10.44 -6.07 -21.01
N HIS A 256 10.83 -5.60 -19.82
CA HIS A 256 10.82 -6.36 -18.56
C HIS A 256 10.52 -5.45 -17.36
N THR A 257 10.07 -6.04 -16.27
CA THR A 257 9.96 -5.42 -14.95
C THR A 257 11.25 -5.65 -14.15
N LEU A 258 11.58 -4.70 -13.28
CA LEU A 258 12.74 -4.76 -12.39
C LEU A 258 12.40 -5.42 -11.05
N TYR A 259 11.18 -5.22 -10.57
CA TYR A 259 10.70 -5.72 -9.29
C TYR A 259 9.56 -6.74 -9.43
N GLY A 260 8.96 -6.91 -10.61
CA GLY A 260 7.82 -7.82 -10.80
C GLY A 260 6.53 -7.31 -10.13
N MET A 261 6.36 -5.98 -10.03
CA MET A 261 5.17 -5.31 -9.52
C MET A 261 4.06 -5.21 -10.58
N LEU A 262 4.41 -5.38 -11.85
CA LEU A 262 3.49 -5.42 -12.98
C LEU A 262 3.57 -6.76 -13.72
N PRO A 263 2.51 -7.17 -14.43
CA PRO A 263 2.58 -8.29 -15.36
C PRO A 263 3.65 -8.09 -16.44
N GLY A 264 4.30 -9.18 -16.85
CA GLY A 264 5.30 -9.20 -17.90
C GLY A 264 6.60 -9.88 -17.47
N LYS A 265 7.57 -9.94 -18.39
CA LYS A 265 8.88 -10.53 -18.12
C LYS A 265 9.56 -9.84 -16.96
N VAL A 266 10.37 -10.58 -16.22
CA VAL A 266 11.03 -10.12 -14.99
C VAL A 266 12.54 -10.21 -15.17
N ASP A 267 13.25 -9.15 -14.78
CA ASP A 267 14.70 -9.07 -14.77
C ASP A 267 15.33 -10.18 -13.92
N ASN A 268 16.47 -10.73 -14.38
CA ASN A 268 17.13 -11.84 -13.69
C ASN A 268 17.68 -11.48 -12.29
N ARG A 269 17.79 -10.18 -11.97
CA ARG A 269 18.20 -9.68 -10.65
C ARG A 269 17.03 -9.23 -9.79
N VAL A 270 15.79 -9.61 -10.14
CA VAL A 270 14.57 -9.19 -9.43
C VAL A 270 14.64 -9.39 -7.92
N ASN A 271 15.10 -10.55 -7.44
CA ASN A 271 15.15 -10.84 -6.01
C ASN A 271 16.27 -10.07 -5.28
N GLU A 272 17.37 -9.74 -5.98
CA GLU A 272 18.38 -8.84 -5.43
C GLU A 272 17.80 -7.44 -5.23
N ARG A 273 17.03 -6.95 -6.20
CA ARG A 273 16.38 -5.63 -6.16
C ARG A 273 15.29 -5.57 -5.10
N ARG A 274 14.41 -6.57 -5.06
CA ARG A 274 13.30 -6.66 -4.08
C ARG A 274 13.81 -6.64 -2.64
N LYS A 275 14.92 -7.32 -2.36
CA LYS A 275 15.58 -7.29 -1.05
C LYS A 275 16.03 -5.89 -0.60
N LEU A 276 16.45 -5.02 -1.54
CA LEU A 276 16.91 -3.67 -1.21
C LEU A 276 15.77 -2.73 -0.77
N VAL A 277 14.53 -3.09 -1.10
CA VAL A 277 13.32 -2.29 -0.88
C VAL A 277 12.29 -3.05 -0.04
N ASN A 278 12.72 -4.07 0.71
CA ASN A 278 11.88 -4.87 1.61
C ASN A 278 10.67 -5.54 0.95
N LEU A 279 10.78 -5.87 -0.34
CA LEU A 279 9.77 -6.67 -1.05
C LEU A 279 10.09 -8.18 -0.90
N PRO A 280 9.07 -9.03 -0.67
CA PRO A 280 9.27 -10.47 -0.51
C PRO A 280 9.82 -11.07 -1.80
N PRO A 281 10.75 -12.04 -1.78
CA PRO A 281 11.29 -12.62 -3.01
C PRO A 281 10.20 -13.32 -3.83
N LEU A 282 10.32 -13.26 -5.15
CA LEU A 282 9.57 -14.13 -6.06
C LEU A 282 10.19 -15.52 -6.04
N SER A 283 9.35 -16.56 -6.03
CA SER A 283 9.76 -17.94 -6.22
C SER A 283 10.30 -18.16 -7.65
N GLN A 284 11.07 -19.23 -7.83
CA GLN A 284 11.55 -19.59 -9.17
C GLN A 284 10.38 -19.87 -10.12
N GLN A 285 9.30 -20.49 -9.64
CA GLN A 285 8.08 -20.69 -10.43
C GLN A 285 7.41 -19.35 -10.79
N GLU A 286 7.33 -18.43 -9.82
CA GLU A 286 7.10 -16.98 -9.97
C GLU A 286 7.71 -16.41 -11.25
N ILE A 287 9.05 -16.47 -11.27
CA ILE A 287 9.91 -15.89 -12.29
C ILE A 287 9.79 -16.64 -13.62
N ASP A 288 9.77 -17.97 -13.58
CA ASP A 288 9.67 -18.81 -14.78
C ASP A 288 8.33 -18.61 -15.49
N GLN A 289 7.24 -18.44 -14.75
CA GLN A 289 5.93 -18.18 -15.31
C GLN A 289 5.88 -16.79 -15.96
N ALA A 290 6.29 -15.76 -15.22
CA ALA A 290 6.31 -14.38 -15.74
C ALA A 290 7.18 -14.23 -17.00
N ASN A 291 8.25 -15.02 -17.13
CA ASN A 291 9.15 -15.00 -18.29
C ASN A 291 8.68 -15.86 -19.48
N LYS A 292 7.68 -16.73 -19.29
CA LYS A 292 7.04 -17.49 -20.37
C LYS A 292 5.91 -16.71 -21.04
N ASP A 293 5.22 -15.86 -20.29
CA ASP A 293 4.05 -15.14 -20.78
C ASP A 293 4.46 -14.08 -21.82
N GLU A 294 3.77 -14.08 -22.98
CA GLU A 294 3.84 -12.96 -23.91
C GLU A 294 3.16 -11.74 -23.29
N ILE A 295 3.77 -10.57 -23.45
CA ILE A 295 3.31 -9.34 -22.78
C ILE A 295 1.94 -8.94 -23.31
N THR A 296 0.93 -9.02 -22.44
CA THR A 296 -0.36 -8.35 -22.62
C THR A 296 -0.30 -6.97 -21.98
N PHE A 297 -0.33 -5.93 -22.81
CA PHE A 297 -0.49 -4.56 -22.31
C PHE A 297 -1.94 -4.36 -21.84
N PHE A 298 -2.11 -3.80 -20.64
CA PHE A 298 -3.37 -3.24 -20.14
C PHE A 298 -3.27 -1.71 -20.04
#